data_AF-A0A1S9PC35-F1
#
_entry.id   AF-A0A1S9PC35-F1
#
_cell.length_a   1.000
_cell.length_b   1.000
_cell.length_c   1.000
_cell.angle_alpha   90.00
_cell.angle_beta   90.00
_cell.angle_gamma   90.00
#
_symmetry.space_group_name_H-M   'P 1'
#
loop_
_entity.id
_entity.type
_entity.pdbx_description
1 polymer ?
#
loop_
_entity_poly.entity_id
_entity_poly.type
_entity_poly.pdbx_seq_one_letter_code
_entity_poly.pdbx_strand_id
1 'polypeptide(L)'
;MRKIKPESLIVPLALLSLVAIAVIILCRTQGILYDESYFVPNIPRIAQLGLTNEFLLKITGSPGPTYAVIHSFFSGITHFSTLGIRLVNFGLLLLLLAFIYLNAKLMGAASPLSVAANFIFIPMVWVVCGLALTEVPTMLCAMVSLYFMLQCFKNGKPIGKQMLLAVAAGLFLSFAIMGRSFFLMVVFAALACLFIYAIIVKPKTGVTGNSAYSTPGFNNKWAVVLLGVFLLAALPLPAYVFKVWGALAPPTENVVVGADNISIVPWYALLSFCYCGFVALILAPAWFVADKRTLLATLAVSLVFLVANLINGYFEFAPMMSAAAKLLGPAMFGVYQRAIPALVVFLSFHFLLSSAIRLWQNRNNPVFVFIGLTALFIAFSAIKVKVQFSSRYVAQVVPYFLLLFIPYQKNDWTKIVRISIGAALGFVSLWFYYNG
;
A
#
# COMPACT_ATOMS: atom_id res chain seq x y z
N MET A 1 27.16 -17.80 27.17
CA MET A 1 26.39 -16.67 26.58
C MET A 1 25.45 -17.22 25.51
N ARG A 2 24.12 -17.11 25.69
CA ARG A 2 23.16 -17.52 24.63
C ARG A 2 23.25 -16.53 23.48
N LYS A 3 23.59 -16.97 22.26
CA LYS A 3 23.62 -16.11 21.07
C LYS A 3 22.19 -15.60 20.79
N ILE A 4 21.99 -14.29 20.85
CA ILE A 4 20.72 -13.64 20.52
C ILE A 4 20.40 -13.93 19.05
N LYS A 5 19.19 -14.42 18.76
CA LYS A 5 18.74 -14.64 17.37
C LYS A 5 18.31 -13.30 16.78
N PRO A 6 18.69 -12.94 15.54
CA PRO A 6 18.29 -11.66 14.95
C PRO A 6 16.77 -11.46 14.94
N GLU A 7 16.01 -12.52 14.65
CA GLU A 7 14.55 -12.51 14.63
C GLU A 7 13.90 -12.00 15.92
N SER A 8 14.50 -12.29 17.10
CA SER A 8 13.93 -11.83 18.37
C SER A 8 14.04 -10.31 18.58
N LEU A 9 14.82 -9.60 17.75
CA LEU A 9 14.95 -8.14 17.81
C LEU A 9 13.90 -7.40 16.96
N ILE A 10 13.25 -8.08 16.00
CA ILE A 10 12.28 -7.45 15.09
C ILE A 10 11.09 -6.87 15.87
N VAL A 11 10.49 -7.66 16.77
CA VAL A 11 9.31 -7.22 17.54
C VAL A 11 9.65 -6.10 18.54
N PRO A 12 10.72 -6.20 19.37
CA PRO A 12 11.14 -5.09 20.23
C PRO A 12 11.41 -3.78 19.47
N LEU A 13 12.08 -3.83 18.32
CA LEU A 13 12.31 -2.64 17.50
C LEU A 13 11.01 -2.04 16.96
N ALA A 14 10.05 -2.88 16.59
CA ALA A 14 8.74 -2.41 16.14
C ALA A 14 7.96 -1.77 17.28
N LEU A 15 8.00 -2.34 18.49
CA LEU A 15 7.39 -1.75 19.69
C LEU A 15 8.02 -0.39 20.01
N LEU A 16 9.36 -0.28 19.97
CA LEU A 16 10.06 0.99 20.15
C LEU A 16 9.62 2.03 19.11
N SER A 17 9.48 1.61 17.85
CA SER A 17 9.00 2.47 16.76
C SER A 17 7.57 2.95 16.99
N LEU A 18 6.66 2.07 17.42
CA LEU A 18 5.28 2.41 17.75
C LEU A 18 5.20 3.38 18.92
N VAL A 19 6.01 3.17 19.97
CA VAL A 19 6.13 4.09 21.11
C VAL A 19 6.63 5.44 20.63
N ALA A 20 7.65 5.50 19.77
CA ALA A 20 8.16 6.76 19.22
C ALA A 20 7.09 7.52 18.44
N ILE A 21 6.29 6.84 17.60
CA ILE A 21 5.15 7.46 16.89
C ILE A 21 4.13 8.02 17.89
N ALA A 22 3.73 7.22 18.88
CA ALA A 22 2.77 7.66 19.89
C ALA A 22 3.28 8.87 20.69
N VAL A 23 4.56 8.88 21.07
CA VAL A 23 5.19 10.01 21.77
C VAL A 23 5.21 11.26 20.89
N ILE A 24 5.53 11.16 19.60
CA ILE A 24 5.46 12.31 18.69
C ILE A 24 4.04 12.87 18.63
N ILE A 25 3.03 12.02 18.48
CA ILE A 25 1.61 12.42 18.44
C ILE A 25 1.20 13.13 19.74
N LEU A 26 1.55 12.55 20.90
CA LEU A 26 1.13 13.06 22.21
C LEU A 26 1.86 14.35 22.62
N CYS A 27 3.17 14.45 22.34
CA CYS A 27 3.97 15.58 22.78
C CYS A 27 3.86 16.81 21.86
N ARG A 28 3.28 16.67 20.67
CA ARG A 28 3.16 17.77 19.70
C ARG A 28 1.70 18.04 19.34
N THR A 29 1.08 18.93 20.12
CA THR A 29 -0.30 19.41 19.94
C THR A 29 -0.44 20.48 18.86
N GLN A 30 0.49 20.55 17.91
CA GLN A 30 0.35 21.43 16.75
C GLN A 30 -1.00 21.18 16.08
N GLY A 31 -1.57 22.25 15.52
CA GLY A 31 -2.86 22.24 14.82
C GLY A 31 -2.84 21.34 13.58
N ILE A 32 -3.66 21.69 12.61
CA ILE A 32 -3.76 20.93 11.36
C ILE A 32 -2.42 20.97 10.60
N LEU A 33 -1.89 19.81 10.25
CA LEU A 33 -0.62 19.66 9.53
C LEU A 33 -0.85 19.09 8.13
N TYR A 34 -0.12 19.60 7.14
CA TYR A 34 -0.08 19.03 5.79
C TYR A 34 -1.51 18.84 5.22
N ASP A 35 -1.82 17.65 4.73
CA ASP A 35 -3.10 17.32 4.10
C ASP A 35 -4.26 17.09 5.10
N GLU A 36 -4.01 17.14 6.40
CA GLU A 36 -5.09 17.10 7.40
C GLU A 36 -6.09 18.25 7.18
N SER A 37 -5.63 19.36 6.59
CA SER A 37 -6.44 20.52 6.23
C SER A 37 -7.56 20.20 5.24
N TYR A 38 -7.38 19.19 4.40
CA TYR A 38 -8.40 18.73 3.48
C TYR A 38 -9.34 17.69 4.11
N PHE A 39 -8.85 16.89 5.07
CA PHE A 39 -9.58 15.70 5.54
C PHE A 39 -10.32 15.92 6.85
N VAL A 40 -9.70 16.60 7.82
CA VAL A 40 -10.28 16.81 9.16
C VAL A 40 -11.60 17.60 9.10
N PRO A 41 -11.76 18.65 8.28
CA PRO A 41 -13.03 19.39 8.18
C PRO A 41 -14.21 18.55 7.67
N ASN A 42 -13.96 17.42 7.00
CA ASN A 42 -15.03 16.54 6.51
C ASN A 42 -15.70 15.76 7.66
N ILE A 43 -15.03 15.58 8.81
CA ILE A 43 -15.55 14.81 9.95
C ILE A 43 -16.77 15.48 10.62
N PRO A 44 -16.75 16.77 11.00
CA PRO A 44 -17.95 17.41 11.52
C PRO A 44 -19.04 17.56 10.43
N ARG A 45 -18.65 17.74 9.16
CA ARG A 45 -19.61 17.84 8.04
C ARG A 45 -20.43 16.57 7.87
N ILE A 46 -19.80 15.38 7.91
CA ILE A 46 -20.55 14.13 7.80
C ILE A 46 -21.43 13.87 9.02
N ALA A 47 -21.00 14.30 10.21
CA ALA A 47 -21.81 14.19 11.42
C ALA A 47 -23.09 15.05 11.34
N GLN A 48 -23.04 16.18 10.65
CA GLN A 48 -24.19 17.07 10.45
C GLN A 48 -25.09 16.65 9.27
N LEU A 49 -24.48 16.34 8.12
CA LEU A 49 -25.20 16.11 6.86
C LEU A 49 -25.52 14.63 6.60
N GLY A 50 -24.92 13.71 7.35
CA GLY A 50 -24.93 12.29 7.03
C GLY A 50 -24.22 11.97 5.70
N LEU A 51 -24.36 10.73 5.22
CA LEU A 51 -23.86 10.30 3.91
C LEU A 51 -24.84 10.68 2.79
N THR A 52 -25.12 11.97 2.65
CA THR A 52 -26.05 12.52 1.64
C THR A 52 -25.30 12.99 0.38
N ASN A 53 -26.05 13.23 -0.70
CA ASN A 53 -25.48 13.82 -1.93
C ASN A 53 -24.82 15.17 -1.65
N GLU A 54 -25.41 15.97 -0.76
CA GLU A 54 -24.85 17.26 -0.37
C GLU A 54 -23.47 17.10 0.27
N PHE A 55 -23.32 16.15 1.21
CA PHE A 55 -22.01 15.85 1.80
C PHE A 55 -21.00 15.39 0.74
N LEU A 56 -21.40 14.46 -0.13
CA LEU A 56 -20.51 13.91 -1.17
C LEU A 56 -20.06 14.97 -2.18
N LEU A 57 -20.90 15.95 -2.51
CA LEU A 57 -20.53 17.04 -3.42
C LEU A 57 -19.65 18.11 -2.75
N LYS A 58 -19.71 18.25 -1.43
CA LYS A 58 -18.97 19.25 -0.65
C LYS A 58 -17.72 18.70 0.06
N ILE A 59 -17.42 17.41 -0.08
CA ILE A 59 -16.23 16.80 0.51
C ILE A 59 -14.97 17.46 -0.06
N THR A 60 -13.97 17.73 0.79
CA THR A 60 -12.69 18.32 0.36
C THR A 60 -11.59 17.28 0.23
N GLY A 61 -10.72 17.46 -0.78
CA GLY A 61 -9.61 16.56 -1.10
C GLY A 61 -10.02 15.37 -1.98
N SER A 62 -9.04 14.59 -2.44
CA SER A 62 -9.25 13.41 -3.30
C SER A 62 -9.86 12.16 -2.63
N PRO A 63 -9.65 11.89 -1.33
CA PRO A 63 -10.25 10.74 -0.66
C PRO A 63 -11.77 10.86 -0.53
N GLY A 64 -12.46 9.73 -0.57
CA GLY A 64 -13.91 9.71 -0.37
C GLY A 64 -14.32 9.58 1.11
N PRO A 65 -15.58 9.19 1.38
CA PRO A 65 -16.22 9.42 2.68
C PRO A 65 -15.71 8.53 3.82
N THR A 66 -15.02 7.42 3.54
CA THR A 66 -14.69 6.38 4.54
C THR A 66 -13.96 6.94 5.77
N TYR A 67 -12.99 7.84 5.55
CA TYR A 67 -12.26 8.47 6.64
C TYR A 67 -13.19 9.27 7.56
N ALA A 68 -14.03 10.13 6.98
CA ALA A 68 -14.98 10.94 7.73
C ALA A 68 -16.00 10.07 8.48
N VAL A 69 -16.54 9.03 7.82
CA VAL A 69 -17.46 8.06 8.43
C VAL A 69 -16.83 7.43 9.67
N ILE A 70 -15.63 6.85 9.55
CA ILE A 70 -14.98 6.14 10.66
C ILE A 70 -14.73 7.11 11.82
N HIS A 71 -14.13 8.27 11.55
CA HIS A 71 -13.82 9.22 12.62
C HIS A 71 -15.08 9.85 13.25
N SER A 72 -16.19 9.96 12.52
CA SER A 72 -17.46 10.48 13.08
C SER A 72 -18.02 9.60 14.19
N PHE A 73 -17.81 8.27 14.13
CA PHE A 73 -18.18 7.36 15.23
C PHE A 73 -17.40 7.62 16.52
N PHE A 74 -16.20 8.19 16.42
CA PHE A 74 -15.36 8.56 17.56
C PHE A 74 -15.49 10.05 17.94
N SER A 75 -16.42 10.79 17.33
CA SER A 75 -16.60 12.23 17.60
C SER A 75 -16.91 12.53 19.07
N GLY A 76 -17.68 11.66 19.73
CA GLY A 76 -18.02 11.81 21.16
C GLY A 76 -16.83 11.73 22.11
N ILE A 77 -15.73 11.09 21.68
CA ILE A 77 -14.49 10.95 22.47
C ILE A 77 -13.45 12.00 22.03
N THR A 78 -13.33 12.19 20.72
CA THR A 78 -12.29 13.07 20.15
C THR A 78 -12.67 14.54 20.22
N HIS A 79 -13.95 14.87 20.37
CA HIS A 79 -14.50 16.24 20.28
C HIS A 79 -14.00 16.99 19.04
N PHE A 80 -13.80 16.26 17.93
CA PHE A 80 -13.22 16.75 16.67
C PHE A 80 -11.82 17.36 16.80
N SER A 81 -11.12 17.14 17.92
CA SER A 81 -9.75 17.61 18.10
C SER A 81 -8.78 16.86 17.18
N THR A 82 -7.83 17.58 16.58
CA THR A 82 -6.82 16.98 15.70
C THR A 82 -6.01 15.90 16.43
N LEU A 83 -5.66 16.14 17.71
CA LEU A 83 -4.99 15.14 18.54
C LEU A 83 -5.82 13.86 18.70
N GLY A 84 -7.10 13.99 19.06
CA GLY A 84 -8.01 12.85 19.21
C GLY A 84 -8.13 12.06 17.90
N ILE A 85 -8.22 12.75 16.76
CA ILE A 85 -8.29 12.11 15.44
C ILE A 85 -6.98 11.37 15.12
N ARG A 86 -5.81 11.96 15.37
CA ARG A 86 -4.50 11.29 15.21
C ARG A 86 -4.39 10.04 16.09
N LEU A 87 -4.86 10.11 17.34
CA LEU A 87 -4.88 8.96 18.25
C LEU A 87 -5.82 7.85 17.78
N VAL A 88 -6.99 8.19 17.24
CA VAL A 88 -7.87 7.22 16.57
C VAL A 88 -7.14 6.59 15.40
N ASN A 89 -6.46 7.38 14.56
CA ASN A 89 -5.70 6.86 13.42
C ASN A 89 -4.57 5.90 13.86
N PHE A 90 -3.88 6.21 14.97
CA PHE A 90 -2.91 5.32 15.60
C PHE A 90 -3.57 4.02 16.13
N GLY A 91 -4.77 4.09 16.71
CA GLY A 91 -5.53 2.90 17.08
C GLY A 91 -5.90 2.04 15.86
N LEU A 92 -6.31 2.66 14.76
CA LEU A 92 -6.58 1.97 13.49
C LEU A 92 -5.33 1.32 12.91
N LEU A 93 -4.14 1.92 13.10
CA LEU A 93 -2.86 1.29 12.77
C LEU A 93 -2.66 -0.02 13.54
N LEU A 94 -2.91 -0.04 14.85
CA LEU A 94 -2.76 -1.27 15.65
C LEU A 94 -3.70 -2.36 15.15
N LEU A 95 -4.94 -2.01 14.79
CA LEU A 95 -5.88 -2.94 14.15
C LEU A 95 -5.39 -3.42 12.77
N LEU A 96 -4.80 -2.53 11.97
CA LEU A 96 -4.20 -2.89 10.68
C LEU A 96 -3.08 -3.91 10.87
N LEU A 97 -2.18 -3.71 11.83
CA LEU A 97 -1.14 -4.67 12.18
C LEU A 97 -1.72 -6.02 12.61
N ALA A 98 -2.81 -6.02 13.39
CA ALA A 98 -3.50 -7.24 13.77
C ALA A 98 -4.06 -8.01 12.55
N PHE A 99 -4.66 -7.31 11.59
CA PHE A 99 -5.15 -7.96 10.36
C PHE A 99 -4.02 -8.41 9.43
N ILE A 100 -2.88 -7.70 9.36
CA ILE A 100 -1.70 -8.20 8.65
C ILE A 100 -1.20 -9.51 9.30
N TYR A 101 -1.14 -9.56 10.64
CA TYR A 101 -0.80 -10.76 11.40
C TYR A 101 -1.75 -11.92 11.11
N LEU A 102 -3.07 -11.68 11.14
CA LEU A 102 -4.08 -12.70 10.88
C LEU A 102 -4.00 -13.24 9.45
N ASN A 103 -3.83 -12.36 8.46
CA ASN A 103 -3.62 -12.75 7.06
C ASN A 103 -2.33 -13.56 6.89
N ALA A 104 -1.21 -13.13 7.49
CA ALA A 104 0.05 -13.86 7.46
C ALA A 104 -0.07 -15.26 8.10
N LYS A 105 -0.83 -15.38 9.20
CA LYS A 105 -1.13 -16.67 9.84
C LYS A 105 -1.94 -17.58 8.93
N LEU A 106 -2.96 -17.05 8.22
CA LEU A 106 -3.74 -17.82 7.26
C LEU A 106 -2.91 -18.29 6.07
N MET A 107 -1.90 -17.51 5.68
CA MET A 107 -0.94 -17.88 4.63
C MET A 107 0.17 -18.81 5.10
N GLY A 108 0.17 -19.22 6.38
CA GLY A 108 1.15 -20.17 6.92
C GLY A 108 2.54 -19.58 7.16
N ALA A 109 2.67 -18.28 7.40
CA ALA A 109 3.96 -17.68 7.76
C ALA A 109 4.52 -18.32 9.05
N ALA A 110 5.81 -18.64 9.06
CA ALA A 110 6.49 -19.19 10.25
C ALA A 110 6.45 -18.22 11.45
N SER A 111 6.59 -16.92 11.18
CA SER A 111 6.58 -15.86 12.19
C SER A 111 5.63 -14.72 11.78
N PRO A 112 4.30 -14.92 11.87
CA PRO A 112 3.32 -13.93 11.42
C PRO A 112 3.44 -12.58 12.14
N LEU A 113 3.89 -12.60 13.41
CA LEU A 113 4.11 -11.37 14.19
C LEU A 113 5.26 -10.55 13.62
N SER A 114 6.37 -11.20 13.23
CA SER A 114 7.48 -10.53 12.55
C SER A 114 7.08 -9.96 11.19
N VAL A 115 6.17 -10.62 10.47
CA VAL A 115 5.61 -10.12 9.20
C VAL A 115 4.81 -8.84 9.44
N ALA A 116 3.92 -8.80 10.43
CA ALA A 116 3.17 -7.60 10.79
C ALA A 116 4.09 -6.47 11.28
N ALA A 117 5.04 -6.77 12.17
CA ALA A 117 6.01 -5.81 12.70
C ALA A 117 6.80 -5.09 11.60
N ASN A 118 7.10 -5.76 10.49
CA ASN A 118 7.83 -5.18 9.36
C ASN A 118 7.12 -3.98 8.71
N PHE A 119 5.82 -3.80 8.92
CA PHE A 119 5.08 -2.64 8.42
C PHE A 119 5.66 -1.31 8.90
N ILE A 120 6.04 -1.24 10.19
CA ILE A 120 6.50 0.00 10.82
C ILE A 120 7.93 0.38 10.43
N PHE A 121 8.67 -0.51 9.77
CA PHE A 121 10.05 -0.23 9.34
C PHE A 121 10.12 0.42 7.96
N ILE A 122 8.98 0.63 7.31
CA ILE A 122 8.92 1.31 6.02
C ILE A 122 8.82 2.82 6.26
N PRO A 123 9.79 3.64 5.80
CA PRO A 123 9.84 5.07 6.17
C PRO A 123 8.54 5.84 5.89
N MET A 124 7.93 5.63 4.71
CA MET A 124 6.70 6.33 4.31
C MET A 124 5.47 5.96 5.15
N VAL A 125 5.49 4.84 5.87
CA VAL A 125 4.39 4.43 6.77
C VAL A 125 4.30 5.34 8.00
N TRP A 126 5.43 5.89 8.47
CA TRP A 126 5.46 6.75 9.66
C TRP A 126 4.60 7.99 9.50
N VAL A 127 4.70 8.68 8.35
CA VAL A 127 3.89 9.88 8.06
C VAL A 127 2.41 9.52 7.95
N VAL A 128 2.11 8.44 7.23
CA VAL A 128 0.74 7.94 7.03
C VAL A 128 0.04 7.59 8.35
N CYS A 129 0.80 7.04 9.30
CA CYS A 129 0.27 6.57 10.57
C CYS A 129 0.36 7.60 11.70
N GLY A 130 1.31 8.54 11.63
CA GLY A 130 1.50 9.58 12.63
C GLY A 130 0.57 10.78 12.46
N LEU A 131 0.12 11.05 11.24
CA LEU A 131 -0.81 12.14 10.93
C LEU A 131 -2.25 11.63 10.76
N ALA A 132 -3.23 12.54 10.81
CA ALA A 132 -4.64 12.27 10.59
C ALA A 132 -4.97 12.16 9.09
N LEU A 133 -4.38 11.16 8.43
CA LEU A 133 -4.51 10.90 7.00
C LEU A 133 -5.45 9.71 6.71
N THR A 134 -5.90 9.60 5.47
CA THR A 134 -6.96 8.68 5.07
C THR A 134 -6.48 7.26 4.74
N GLU A 135 -5.17 7.07 4.59
CA GLU A 135 -4.57 5.83 4.11
C GLU A 135 -4.71 4.68 5.10
N VAL A 136 -4.53 4.91 6.41
CA VAL A 136 -4.62 3.85 7.44
C VAL A 136 -6.01 3.22 7.53
N PRO A 137 -7.12 3.98 7.71
CA PRO A 137 -8.46 3.38 7.70
C PRO A 137 -8.74 2.62 6.41
N THR A 138 -8.27 3.15 5.29
CA THR A 138 -8.48 2.52 3.98
C THR A 138 -7.72 1.20 3.85
N MET A 139 -6.43 1.17 4.24
CA MET A 139 -5.62 -0.04 4.30
C MET A 139 -6.20 -1.07 5.27
N LEU A 140 -6.74 -0.62 6.42
CA LEU A 140 -7.42 -1.50 7.37
C LEU A 140 -8.61 -2.19 6.72
N CYS A 141 -9.53 -1.44 6.11
CA CYS A 141 -10.67 -2.00 5.38
C CYS A 141 -10.22 -3.01 4.30
N ALA A 142 -9.14 -2.69 3.57
CA ALA A 142 -8.59 -3.57 2.54
C ALA A 142 -8.00 -4.87 3.12
N MET A 143 -7.31 -4.82 4.28
CA MET A 143 -6.77 -6.00 4.95
C MET A 143 -7.85 -6.85 5.63
N VAL A 144 -8.91 -6.23 6.15
CA VAL A 144 -10.10 -6.94 6.65
C VAL A 144 -10.81 -7.66 5.50
N SER A 145 -10.96 -6.99 4.36
CA SER A 145 -11.49 -7.57 3.14
C SER A 145 -10.70 -8.81 2.71
N LEU A 146 -9.37 -8.69 2.62
CA LEU A 146 -8.48 -9.81 2.30
C LEU A 146 -8.63 -10.95 3.31
N TYR A 147 -8.72 -10.65 4.61
CA TYR A 147 -8.89 -11.67 5.65
C TYR A 147 -10.17 -12.49 5.45
N PHE A 148 -11.31 -11.82 5.24
CA PHE A 148 -12.56 -12.52 4.98
C PHE A 148 -12.52 -13.30 3.66
N MET A 149 -11.84 -12.77 2.65
CA MET A 149 -11.67 -13.45 1.37
C MET A 149 -10.82 -14.73 1.50
N LEU A 150 -9.70 -14.68 2.22
CA LEU A 150 -8.88 -15.87 2.51
C LEU A 150 -9.66 -16.89 3.36
N GLN A 151 -10.43 -16.42 4.34
CA GLN A 151 -11.29 -17.27 5.15
C GLN A 151 -12.44 -17.91 4.37
N CYS A 152 -12.94 -17.24 3.33
CA CYS A 152 -14.00 -17.71 2.44
C CYS A 152 -13.53 -18.95 1.66
N PHE A 153 -12.30 -18.95 1.17
CA PHE A 153 -11.76 -20.04 0.37
C PHE A 153 -11.17 -21.20 1.16
N LYS A 154 -11.08 -21.10 2.49
CA LYS A 154 -10.61 -22.19 3.34
C LYS A 154 -11.59 -23.39 3.26
N ASN A 155 -11.06 -24.57 2.96
CA ASN A 155 -11.83 -25.82 2.90
C ASN A 155 -12.57 -26.12 4.23
N GLY A 156 -13.68 -26.86 4.12
CA GLY A 156 -14.44 -27.37 5.27
C GLY A 156 -15.53 -26.44 5.82
N LYS A 157 -15.83 -25.32 5.15
CA LYS A 157 -16.95 -24.43 5.52
C LYS A 157 -18.17 -24.70 4.62
N PRO A 158 -19.40 -24.63 5.16
CA PRO A 158 -20.60 -24.69 4.34
C PRO A 158 -20.68 -23.48 3.40
N ILE A 159 -21.26 -23.68 2.21
CA ILE A 159 -21.32 -22.66 1.16
C ILE A 159 -21.98 -21.36 1.63
N GLY A 160 -23.07 -21.43 2.43
CA GLY A 160 -23.74 -20.24 2.96
C GLY A 160 -22.81 -19.37 3.83
N LYS A 161 -21.95 -19.99 4.65
CA LYS A 161 -20.94 -19.27 5.44
C LYS A 161 -19.85 -18.67 4.55
N GLN A 162 -19.45 -19.37 3.47
CA GLN A 162 -18.50 -18.83 2.50
C GLN A 162 -19.10 -17.63 1.74
N MET A 163 -20.36 -17.69 1.33
CA MET A 163 -21.06 -16.56 0.70
C MET A 163 -21.14 -15.36 1.64
N LEU A 164 -21.50 -15.55 2.91
CA LEU A 164 -21.51 -14.47 3.90
C LEU A 164 -20.12 -13.82 4.06
N LEU A 165 -19.07 -14.64 4.10
CA LEU A 165 -17.69 -14.14 4.15
C LEU A 165 -17.30 -13.38 2.88
N ALA A 166 -17.75 -13.82 1.71
CA ALA A 166 -17.52 -13.11 0.44
C ALA A 166 -18.24 -11.76 0.39
N VAL A 167 -19.49 -11.71 0.89
CA VAL A 167 -20.25 -10.45 1.04
C VAL A 167 -19.53 -9.51 1.99
N ALA A 168 -19.12 -10.00 3.17
CA ALA A 168 -18.37 -9.19 4.14
C ALA A 168 -17.04 -8.68 3.53
N ALA A 169 -16.30 -9.54 2.83
CA ALA A 169 -15.09 -9.14 2.13
C ALA A 169 -15.35 -8.03 1.11
N GLY A 170 -16.42 -8.16 0.32
CA GLY A 170 -16.81 -7.16 -0.68
C GLY A 170 -17.20 -5.83 -0.03
N LEU A 171 -18.02 -5.84 1.02
CA LEU A 171 -18.41 -4.63 1.76
C LEU A 171 -17.19 -3.90 2.34
N PHE A 172 -16.22 -4.61 2.91
CA PHE A 172 -14.99 -3.97 3.39
C PHE A 172 -14.11 -3.43 2.25
N LEU A 173 -14.06 -4.11 1.09
CA LEU A 173 -13.38 -3.55 -0.09
C LEU A 173 -14.09 -2.29 -0.58
N SER A 174 -15.42 -2.27 -0.57
CA SER A 174 -16.23 -1.11 -0.91
C SER A 174 -15.87 0.11 -0.06
N PHE A 175 -15.73 -0.04 1.26
CA PHE A 175 -15.20 1.01 2.13
C PHE A 175 -13.75 1.39 1.81
N ALA A 176 -12.90 0.45 1.43
CA ALA A 176 -11.53 0.77 1.01
C ALA A 176 -11.52 1.60 -0.30
N ILE A 177 -12.35 1.24 -1.30
CA ILE A 177 -12.47 2.00 -2.55
C ILE A 177 -13.01 3.41 -2.28
N MET A 178 -14.03 3.54 -1.43
CA MET A 178 -14.56 4.83 -1.00
C MET A 178 -13.57 5.63 -0.16
N GLY A 179 -12.57 5.00 0.49
CA GLY A 179 -11.50 5.73 1.17
C GLY A 179 -10.49 6.26 0.16
N ARG A 180 -9.96 5.39 -0.70
CA ARG A 180 -9.06 5.74 -1.79
C ARG A 180 -9.41 4.93 -3.04
N SER A 181 -9.67 5.63 -4.15
CA SER A 181 -10.02 5.01 -5.43
C SER A 181 -8.94 4.07 -5.98
N PHE A 182 -7.69 4.14 -5.50
CA PHE A 182 -6.63 3.19 -5.83
C PHE A 182 -6.98 1.74 -5.48
N PHE A 183 -7.81 1.50 -4.45
CA PHE A 183 -8.25 0.15 -4.12
C PHE A 183 -9.25 -0.44 -5.13
N LEU A 184 -9.74 0.35 -6.11
CA LEU A 184 -10.46 -0.18 -7.26
C LEU A 184 -9.58 -1.16 -8.05
N MET A 185 -8.26 -1.01 -7.98
CA MET A 185 -7.29 -1.94 -8.55
C MET A 185 -7.37 -3.36 -7.99
N VAL A 186 -7.92 -3.56 -6.79
CA VAL A 186 -8.19 -4.89 -6.23
C VAL A 186 -9.27 -5.61 -7.05
N VAL A 187 -10.28 -4.89 -7.55
CA VAL A 187 -11.33 -5.43 -8.43
C VAL A 187 -10.71 -5.92 -9.74
N PHE A 188 -9.86 -5.08 -10.36
CA PHE A 188 -9.13 -5.47 -11.58
C PHE A 188 -8.20 -6.67 -11.35
N ALA A 189 -7.54 -6.75 -10.20
CA ALA A 189 -6.72 -7.91 -9.84
C ALA A 189 -7.58 -9.18 -9.68
N ALA A 190 -8.75 -9.09 -9.05
CA ALA A 190 -9.68 -10.21 -8.92
C ALA A 190 -10.18 -10.70 -10.30
N LEU A 191 -10.52 -9.78 -11.20
CA LEU A 191 -10.91 -10.11 -12.58
C LEU A 191 -9.76 -10.74 -13.37
N ALA A 192 -8.54 -10.20 -13.24
CA ALA A 192 -7.35 -10.77 -13.87
C ALA A 192 -7.07 -12.20 -13.36
N CYS A 193 -7.25 -12.45 -12.06
CA CYS A 193 -7.14 -13.80 -11.49
C CYS A 193 -8.20 -14.75 -12.03
N LEU A 194 -9.46 -14.31 -12.19
CA LEU A 194 -10.51 -15.10 -12.82
C LEU A 194 -10.14 -15.48 -14.26
N PHE A 195 -9.64 -14.51 -15.04
CA PHE A 195 -9.20 -14.74 -16.41
C PHE A 195 -8.03 -15.73 -16.48
N ILE A 196 -6.99 -15.54 -15.66
CA ILE A 196 -5.83 -16.45 -15.57
C ILE A 196 -6.27 -17.85 -15.17
N TYR A 197 -7.17 -17.97 -14.19
CA TYR A 197 -7.69 -19.25 -13.74
C TYR A 197 -8.49 -19.96 -14.83
N ALA A 198 -9.33 -19.23 -15.57
CA ALA A 198 -10.14 -19.79 -16.65
C ALA A 198 -9.32 -20.27 -17.86
N ILE A 199 -8.21 -19.59 -18.18
CA ILE A 199 -7.47 -19.82 -19.44
C ILE A 199 -6.20 -20.64 -19.22
N ILE A 200 -5.41 -20.31 -18.20
CA ILE A 200 -4.03 -20.79 -18.05
C ILE A 200 -4.00 -22.02 -17.14
N VAL A 201 -4.75 -21.99 -16.04
CA VAL A 201 -4.76 -23.07 -15.06
C VAL A 201 -5.79 -24.10 -15.50
N LYS A 202 -5.42 -25.00 -16.43
CA LYS A 202 -6.21 -26.22 -16.63
C LYS A 202 -6.31 -26.94 -15.28
N PRO A 203 -7.51 -27.26 -14.77
CA PRO A 203 -7.67 -27.93 -13.49
C PRO A 203 -7.07 -29.33 -13.59
N LYS A 204 -5.77 -29.46 -13.35
CA LYS A 204 -5.14 -30.76 -13.14
C LYS A 204 -5.52 -31.19 -11.74
N THR A 205 -6.61 -31.95 -11.67
CA THR A 205 -6.98 -32.78 -10.52
C THR A 205 -5.78 -33.66 -10.16
N GLY A 206 -5.04 -33.30 -9.10
CA GLY A 206 -4.00 -34.16 -8.53
C GLY A 206 -2.55 -33.71 -8.65
N VAL A 207 -2.24 -32.42 -8.81
CA VAL A 207 -0.84 -31.98 -8.76
C VAL A 207 -0.35 -31.88 -7.31
N THR A 208 0.27 -32.95 -6.83
CA THR A 208 1.20 -33.04 -5.70
C THR A 208 2.54 -32.38 -6.07
N GLY A 209 2.49 -31.13 -6.52
CA GLY A 209 3.70 -30.39 -6.85
C GLY A 209 4.45 -30.04 -5.57
N ASN A 210 5.76 -30.32 -5.54
CA ASN A 210 6.76 -29.84 -4.58
C ASN A 210 6.92 -28.30 -4.63
N SER A 211 5.82 -27.55 -4.65
CA SER A 211 5.85 -26.15 -4.25
C SER A 211 6.23 -26.15 -2.78
N ALA A 212 7.38 -25.55 -2.44
CA ALA A 212 7.83 -25.35 -1.07
C ALA A 212 6.82 -24.60 -0.18
N TYR A 213 5.71 -24.14 -0.77
CA TYR A 213 4.58 -23.51 -0.12
C TYR A 213 3.29 -24.15 -0.61
N SER A 214 2.77 -25.11 0.16
CA SER A 214 1.41 -25.59 0.04
C SER A 214 0.49 -24.58 0.73
N THR A 215 -0.13 -23.68 -0.05
CA THR A 215 -1.29 -22.94 0.48
C THR A 215 -2.33 -23.99 0.92
N PRO A 216 -2.79 -23.97 2.18
CA PRO A 216 -3.63 -25.02 2.72
C PRO A 216 -4.92 -25.12 1.90
N GLY A 217 -5.13 -26.29 1.28
CA GLY A 217 -6.33 -26.72 0.53
C GLY A 217 -7.24 -25.59 0.04
N PHE A 218 -6.90 -24.96 -1.08
CA PHE A 218 -7.82 -24.13 -1.85
C PHE A 218 -8.38 -25.01 -2.97
N ASN A 219 -9.35 -25.87 -2.66
CA ASN A 219 -10.09 -26.61 -3.69
C ASN A 219 -11.56 -26.28 -3.58
N ASN A 220 -11.90 -25.03 -3.88
CA ASN A 220 -13.28 -24.62 -3.88
C ASN A 220 -13.83 -24.62 -5.31
N LYS A 221 -14.64 -25.63 -5.63
CA LYS A 221 -15.44 -25.68 -6.86
C LYS A 221 -16.28 -24.40 -7.07
N TRP A 222 -16.56 -23.67 -5.99
CA TRP A 222 -17.32 -22.43 -5.98
C TRP A 222 -16.48 -21.16 -6.08
N ALA A 223 -15.17 -21.25 -6.35
CA ALA A 223 -14.28 -20.08 -6.33
C ALA A 223 -14.77 -18.92 -7.23
N VAL A 224 -15.24 -19.24 -8.44
CA VAL A 224 -15.80 -18.25 -9.38
C VAL A 224 -17.06 -17.60 -8.83
N VAL A 225 -17.98 -18.39 -8.26
CA VAL A 225 -19.23 -17.87 -7.66
C VAL A 225 -18.93 -16.96 -6.48
N LEU A 226 -18.02 -17.37 -5.59
CA LEU A 226 -17.62 -16.58 -4.42
C LEU A 226 -16.92 -15.27 -4.82
N LEU A 227 -16.08 -15.31 -5.86
CA LEU A 227 -15.51 -14.10 -6.46
C LEU A 227 -16.58 -13.19 -7.05
N GLY A 228 -17.58 -13.75 -7.75
CA GLY A 228 -18.72 -13.00 -8.26
C GLY A 228 -19.49 -12.29 -7.14
N VAL A 229 -19.82 -13.00 -6.07
CA VAL A 229 -20.50 -12.43 -4.88
C VAL A 229 -19.65 -11.32 -4.24
N PHE A 230 -18.35 -11.55 -4.09
CA PHE A 230 -17.41 -10.55 -3.59
C PHE A 230 -17.43 -9.26 -4.44
N LEU A 231 -17.35 -9.39 -5.77
CA LEU A 231 -17.37 -8.25 -6.69
C LEU A 231 -18.71 -7.51 -6.66
N LEU A 232 -19.83 -8.25 -6.63
CA LEU A 232 -21.18 -7.69 -6.53
C LEU A 232 -21.40 -6.93 -5.22
N ALA A 233 -20.76 -7.36 -4.12
CA ALA A 233 -20.81 -6.64 -2.85
C ALA A 233 -19.82 -5.45 -2.78
N ALA A 234 -18.72 -5.49 -3.53
CA ALA A 234 -17.68 -4.45 -3.50
C ALA A 234 -18.00 -3.18 -4.30
N LEU A 235 -18.80 -3.29 -5.36
CA LEU A 235 -19.03 -2.20 -6.31
C LEU A 235 -20.20 -1.25 -6.03
N PRO A 236 -21.32 -1.65 -5.38
CA PRO A 236 -22.51 -0.79 -5.28
C PRO A 236 -22.28 0.57 -4.61
N LEU A 237 -21.59 0.63 -3.45
CA LEU A 237 -21.38 1.92 -2.77
C LEU A 237 -20.38 2.82 -3.52
N PRO A 238 -19.21 2.34 -3.99
CA PRO A 238 -18.33 3.15 -4.83
C PRO A 238 -19.03 3.61 -6.12
N ALA A 239 -19.82 2.75 -6.77
CA ALA A 239 -20.57 3.12 -7.97
C ALA A 239 -21.57 4.25 -7.68
N TYR A 240 -22.26 4.20 -6.54
CA TYR A 240 -23.13 5.29 -6.09
C TYR A 240 -22.34 6.60 -5.88
N VAL A 241 -21.24 6.54 -5.14
CA VAL A 241 -20.39 7.73 -4.86
C VAL A 241 -19.84 8.33 -6.15
N PHE A 242 -19.28 7.51 -7.05
CA PHE A 242 -18.75 7.97 -8.33
C PHE A 242 -19.84 8.49 -9.26
N LYS A 243 -21.07 7.94 -9.19
CA LYS A 243 -22.22 8.48 -9.91
C LYS A 243 -22.59 9.87 -9.41
N VAL A 244 -22.59 10.11 -8.09
CA VAL A 244 -22.87 11.43 -7.50
C VAL A 244 -21.78 12.44 -7.89
N TRP A 245 -20.52 12.03 -7.92
CA TRP A 245 -19.41 12.90 -8.33
C TRP A 245 -19.33 13.15 -9.84
N GLY A 246 -19.89 12.24 -10.65
CA GLY A 246 -19.68 12.23 -12.11
C GLY A 246 -18.24 11.86 -12.52
N ALA A 247 -17.40 11.43 -11.58
CA ALA A 247 -15.99 11.10 -11.77
C ALA A 247 -15.47 10.15 -10.67
N LEU A 248 -14.22 9.68 -10.81
CA LEU A 248 -13.54 8.87 -9.77
C LEU A 248 -13.02 9.69 -8.58
N ALA A 249 -13.16 11.01 -8.65
CA ALA A 249 -12.70 11.97 -7.65
C ALA A 249 -13.80 13.01 -7.38
N PRO A 250 -13.84 13.62 -6.18
CA PRO A 250 -14.83 14.64 -5.83
C PRO A 250 -14.80 15.87 -6.75
N PRO A 251 -15.93 16.58 -6.92
CA PRO A 251 -16.01 17.77 -7.76
C PRO A 251 -15.09 18.90 -7.28
N THR A 252 -14.88 19.01 -5.98
CA THR A 252 -14.05 20.04 -5.34
C THR A 252 -12.57 19.92 -5.74
N GLU A 253 -12.10 18.73 -6.12
CA GLU A 253 -10.74 18.53 -6.61
C GLU A 253 -10.58 18.97 -8.07
N ASN A 254 -11.61 18.78 -8.90
CA ASN A 254 -11.56 19.13 -10.32
C ASN A 254 -11.45 20.65 -10.55
N VAL A 255 -11.93 21.47 -9.62
CA VAL A 255 -11.76 22.94 -9.65
C VAL A 255 -10.30 23.34 -9.46
N VAL A 256 -9.51 22.56 -8.70
CA VAL A 256 -8.12 22.86 -8.36
C VAL A 256 -7.14 22.39 -9.44
N VAL A 257 -7.49 21.36 -10.20
CA VAL A 257 -6.56 20.64 -11.09
C VAL A 257 -6.79 20.93 -12.59
N GLY A 258 -7.81 21.74 -12.93
CA GLY A 258 -8.15 22.05 -14.33
C GLY A 258 -9.00 20.96 -14.99
N ALA A 259 -9.85 21.36 -15.94
CA ALA A 259 -10.90 20.54 -16.52
C ALA A 259 -10.42 19.41 -17.47
N ASP A 260 -9.13 19.36 -17.81
CA ASP A 260 -8.57 18.33 -18.70
C ASP A 260 -8.43 17.00 -17.96
N ASN A 261 -9.49 16.21 -18.05
CA ASN A 261 -9.83 15.13 -17.14
C ASN A 261 -8.99 13.83 -17.26
N ILE A 262 -7.90 13.81 -18.04
CA ILE A 262 -7.04 12.63 -18.20
C ILE A 262 -5.56 13.03 -18.22
N SER A 263 -5.03 13.52 -17.09
CA SER A 263 -3.57 13.57 -16.92
C SER A 263 -3.07 12.16 -16.55
N ILE A 264 -2.32 11.55 -17.47
CA ILE A 264 -1.56 10.32 -17.24
C ILE A 264 -0.09 10.75 -17.14
N VAL A 265 0.54 10.47 -16.00
CA VAL A 265 1.93 10.83 -15.75
C VAL A 265 2.75 9.55 -15.57
N PRO A 266 3.29 8.94 -16.66
CA PRO A 266 4.06 7.70 -16.58
C PRO A 266 5.22 7.74 -15.59
N TRP A 267 5.82 8.92 -15.42
CA TRP A 267 6.87 9.16 -14.44
C TRP A 267 6.46 8.80 -13.00
N TYR A 268 5.20 9.04 -12.63
CA TYR A 268 4.69 8.72 -11.30
C TYR A 268 4.50 7.21 -11.08
N ALA A 269 4.19 6.45 -12.13
CA ALA A 269 4.21 4.99 -12.06
C ALA A 269 5.64 4.49 -11.84
N LEU A 270 6.62 5.03 -12.56
CA LEU A 270 8.03 4.69 -12.37
C LEU A 270 8.49 5.01 -10.94
N LEU A 271 8.20 6.21 -10.43
CA LEU A 271 8.49 6.55 -9.03
C LEU A 271 7.83 5.57 -8.06
N SER A 272 6.55 5.25 -8.26
CA SER A 272 5.82 4.29 -7.43
C SER A 272 6.52 2.93 -7.37
N PHE A 273 6.91 2.37 -8.52
CA PHE A 273 7.65 1.10 -8.56
C PHE A 273 9.06 1.21 -7.98
N CYS A 274 9.73 2.37 -8.05
CA CYS A 274 11.01 2.60 -7.40
C CYS A 274 10.85 2.52 -5.87
N TYR A 275 9.82 3.17 -5.31
CA TYR A 275 9.48 3.04 -3.89
C TYR A 275 9.11 1.61 -3.50
N CYS A 276 8.37 0.87 -4.34
CA CYS A 276 8.15 -0.56 -4.13
C CYS A 276 9.46 -1.36 -4.09
N GLY A 277 10.41 -1.02 -4.98
CA GLY A 277 11.75 -1.60 -4.98
C GLY A 277 12.52 -1.30 -3.70
N PHE A 278 12.46 -0.08 -3.16
CA PHE A 278 13.05 0.23 -1.85
C PHE A 278 12.41 -0.55 -0.70
N VAL A 279 11.08 -0.70 -0.70
CA VAL A 279 10.36 -1.55 0.26
C VAL A 279 10.87 -3.01 0.17
N ALA A 280 11.02 -3.54 -1.05
CA ALA A 280 11.58 -4.87 -1.26
C ALA A 280 13.02 -4.99 -0.76
N LEU A 281 13.89 -4.00 -1.02
CA LEU A 281 15.27 -3.99 -0.53
C LEU A 281 15.32 -4.02 1.00
N ILE A 282 14.48 -3.23 1.67
CA ILE A 282 14.43 -3.18 3.14
C ILE A 282 13.98 -4.54 3.70
N LEU A 283 12.85 -5.06 3.20
CA LEU A 283 12.15 -6.19 3.82
C LEU A 283 12.62 -7.56 3.35
N ALA A 284 12.83 -7.73 2.05
CA ALA A 284 13.02 -9.02 1.39
C ALA A 284 13.85 -8.86 0.11
N PRO A 285 15.17 -8.55 0.21
CA PRO A 285 16.01 -8.33 -0.97
C PRO A 285 16.09 -9.57 -1.89
N ALA A 286 15.80 -10.76 -1.37
CA ALA A 286 15.68 -11.99 -2.17
C ALA A 286 14.49 -12.00 -3.15
N TRP A 287 13.58 -11.01 -3.06
CA TRP A 287 12.56 -10.77 -4.08
C TRP A 287 13.19 -10.55 -5.46
N PHE A 288 14.27 -9.77 -5.50
CA PHE A 288 14.99 -9.44 -6.72
C PHE A 288 15.65 -10.69 -7.32
N VAL A 289 15.48 -10.86 -8.62
CA VAL A 289 16.11 -11.94 -9.38
C VAL A 289 17.48 -11.44 -9.82
N ALA A 290 18.53 -11.89 -9.13
CA ALA A 290 19.90 -11.42 -9.33
C ALA A 290 20.68 -12.22 -10.39
N ASP A 291 20.01 -12.80 -11.39
CA ASP A 291 20.71 -13.46 -12.49
C ASP A 291 21.34 -12.44 -13.43
N LYS A 292 22.46 -12.83 -14.06
CA LYS A 292 23.26 -11.94 -14.92
C LYS A 292 22.43 -11.31 -16.05
N ARG A 293 21.44 -12.02 -16.61
CA ARG A 293 20.63 -11.52 -17.73
C ARG A 293 19.69 -10.42 -17.25
N THR A 294 18.97 -10.66 -16.16
CA THR A 294 18.06 -9.67 -15.55
C THR A 294 18.81 -8.41 -15.13
N LEU A 295 19.96 -8.54 -14.45
CA LEU A 295 20.76 -7.40 -14.03
C LEU A 295 21.32 -6.60 -15.21
N LEU A 296 21.85 -7.28 -16.23
CA LEU A 296 22.40 -6.62 -17.42
C LEU A 296 21.31 -5.89 -18.20
N ALA A 297 20.13 -6.49 -18.35
CA ALA A 297 18.99 -5.86 -19.04
C ALA A 297 18.55 -4.57 -18.32
N THR A 298 18.41 -4.61 -16.99
CA THR A 298 17.98 -3.44 -16.22
C THR A 298 19.06 -2.36 -16.16
N LEU A 299 20.34 -2.76 -16.11
CA LEU A 299 21.46 -1.84 -16.18
C LEU A 299 21.55 -1.15 -17.55
N ALA A 300 21.36 -1.89 -18.64
CA ALA A 300 21.37 -1.34 -19.99
C ALA A 300 20.27 -0.30 -20.19
N VAL A 301 19.03 -0.59 -19.76
CA VAL A 301 17.90 0.36 -19.83
C VAL A 301 18.19 1.61 -19.00
N SER A 302 18.72 1.45 -17.78
CA SER A 302 19.07 2.58 -16.92
C SER A 302 20.20 3.43 -17.50
N LEU A 303 21.23 2.83 -18.11
CA LEU A 303 22.35 3.54 -18.71
C LEU A 303 21.93 4.32 -19.96
N VAL A 304 21.10 3.72 -20.82
CA VAL A 304 20.52 4.42 -21.97
C VAL A 304 19.70 5.63 -21.50
N PHE A 305 18.89 5.44 -20.45
CA PHE A 305 18.11 6.52 -19.86
C PHE A 305 19.00 7.61 -19.26
N LEU A 306 20.07 7.25 -18.54
CA LEU A 306 21.02 8.18 -17.96
C LEU A 306 21.63 9.08 -19.02
N VAL A 307 22.18 8.48 -20.09
CA VAL A 307 22.84 9.23 -21.16
C VAL A 307 21.83 10.15 -21.87
N ALA A 308 20.65 9.63 -22.21
CA ALA A 308 19.59 10.44 -22.83
C ALA A 308 19.16 11.60 -21.92
N ASN A 309 19.03 11.38 -20.60
CA ASN A 309 18.58 12.41 -19.67
C ASN A 309 19.68 13.44 -19.34
N LEU A 310 20.95 13.04 -19.30
CA LEU A 310 22.06 13.98 -19.11
C LEU A 310 22.21 14.94 -20.29
N ILE A 311 21.98 14.46 -21.52
CA ILE A 311 22.06 15.27 -22.74
C ILE A 311 20.87 16.23 -22.84
N ASN A 312 19.66 15.73 -22.63
CA ASN A 312 18.44 16.49 -22.93
C ASN A 312 17.81 17.20 -21.72
N GLY A 313 18.11 16.77 -20.49
CA GLY A 313 17.53 17.35 -19.27
C GLY A 313 16.02 17.15 -19.14
N TYR A 314 15.43 16.11 -19.74
CA TYR A 314 13.98 15.89 -19.74
C TYR A 314 13.38 15.66 -18.36
N PHE A 315 14.16 15.05 -17.45
CA PHE A 315 13.74 14.74 -16.10
C PHE A 315 14.72 15.30 -15.08
N GLU A 316 14.22 16.12 -14.16
CA GLU A 316 14.96 16.61 -13.01
C GLU A 316 14.26 16.16 -11.74
N PHE A 317 14.96 15.35 -10.93
CA PHE A 317 14.42 14.81 -9.69
C PHE A 317 15.52 14.70 -8.63
N ALA A 318 15.34 15.38 -7.51
CA ALA A 318 16.25 15.34 -6.36
C ALA A 318 15.49 14.88 -5.11
N PRO A 319 15.64 13.60 -4.68
CA PRO A 319 15.28 13.17 -3.35
C PRO A 319 15.95 14.08 -2.31
N MET A 320 15.20 14.46 -1.26
CA MET A 320 15.71 15.36 -0.22
C MET A 320 16.31 16.65 -0.79
N MET A 321 15.61 17.28 -1.75
CA MET A 321 16.05 18.47 -2.48
C MET A 321 16.76 19.50 -1.58
N SER A 322 16.16 19.85 -0.44
CA SER A 322 16.71 20.83 0.50
C SER A 322 18.05 20.42 1.13
N ALA A 323 18.27 19.13 1.37
CA ALA A 323 19.53 18.61 1.89
C ALA A 323 20.58 18.48 0.78
N ALA A 324 20.19 17.94 -0.38
CA ALA A 324 21.07 17.77 -1.53
C ALA A 324 21.58 19.12 -2.07
N ALA A 325 20.72 20.14 -2.15
CA ALA A 325 21.10 21.48 -2.60
C ALA A 325 22.06 22.20 -1.62
N LYS A 326 22.06 21.84 -0.34
CA LYS A 326 23.00 22.39 0.66
C LYS A 326 24.34 21.67 0.64
N LEU A 327 24.34 20.36 0.39
CA LEU A 327 25.56 19.54 0.40
C LEU A 327 26.32 19.59 -0.92
N LEU A 328 25.62 19.84 -2.04
CA LEU A 328 26.19 19.86 -3.37
C LEU A 328 26.26 21.31 -3.89
N GLY A 329 27.39 21.70 -4.48
CA GLY A 329 27.46 22.96 -5.22
C GLY A 329 26.52 22.98 -6.44
N PRO A 330 26.17 24.16 -7.00
CA PRO A 330 25.13 24.29 -8.04
C PRO A 330 25.34 23.37 -9.26
N ALA A 331 26.57 23.25 -9.75
CA ALA A 331 26.89 22.38 -10.89
C ALA A 331 26.68 20.89 -10.57
N MET A 332 27.18 20.44 -9.40
CA MET A 332 27.01 19.06 -8.95
C MET A 332 25.55 18.73 -8.65
N PHE A 333 24.79 19.70 -8.14
CA PHE A 333 23.36 19.54 -7.90
C PHE A 333 22.57 19.36 -9.19
N GLY A 334 22.88 20.11 -10.25
CA GLY A 334 22.28 19.93 -11.58
C GLY A 334 22.58 18.55 -12.18
N VAL A 335 23.83 18.08 -12.09
CA VAL A 335 24.19 16.71 -12.52
C VAL A 335 23.45 15.67 -11.69
N TYR A 336 23.38 15.84 -10.37
CA TYR A 336 22.65 14.96 -9.46
C TYR A 336 21.16 14.86 -9.83
N GLN A 337 20.49 15.99 -10.05
CA GLN A 337 19.08 16.04 -10.45
C GLN A 337 18.79 15.28 -11.75
N ARG A 338 19.73 15.28 -12.69
CA ARG A 338 19.61 14.58 -13.98
C ARG A 338 20.07 13.13 -13.93
N ALA A 339 20.96 12.77 -13.01
CA ALA A 339 21.47 11.42 -12.88
C ALA A 339 20.54 10.51 -12.06
N ILE A 340 19.93 11.03 -10.99
CA ILE A 340 19.05 10.24 -10.11
C ILE A 340 17.87 9.58 -10.83
N PRO A 341 17.21 10.21 -11.83
CA PRO A 341 16.20 9.55 -12.64
C PRO A 341 16.63 8.20 -13.22
N ALA A 342 17.91 8.00 -13.57
CA ALA A 342 18.39 6.71 -14.05
C ALA A 342 18.38 5.63 -12.96
N LEU A 343 18.66 5.99 -11.70
CA LEU A 343 18.56 5.08 -10.55
C LEU A 343 17.09 4.71 -10.28
N VAL A 344 16.17 5.67 -10.42
CA VAL A 344 14.72 5.42 -10.36
C VAL A 344 14.34 4.39 -11.42
N VAL A 345 14.72 4.61 -12.68
CA VAL A 345 14.47 3.69 -13.78
C VAL A 345 15.06 2.30 -13.50
N PHE A 346 16.32 2.22 -13.06
CA PHE A 346 16.96 0.95 -12.71
C PHE A 346 16.13 0.16 -11.70
N LEU A 347 15.81 0.78 -10.56
CA LEU A 347 15.14 0.10 -9.46
C LEU A 347 13.70 -0.28 -9.83
N SER A 348 12.98 0.59 -10.55
CA SER A 348 11.61 0.33 -11.02
C SER A 348 11.55 -0.84 -11.99
N PHE A 349 12.39 -0.84 -13.02
CA PHE A 349 12.42 -1.92 -14.01
C PHE A 349 12.90 -3.24 -13.39
N HIS A 350 13.91 -3.19 -12.52
CA HIS A 350 14.40 -4.39 -11.85
C HIS A 350 13.36 -4.97 -10.89
N PHE A 351 12.61 -4.12 -10.18
CA PHE A 351 11.49 -4.55 -9.35
C PHE A 351 10.35 -5.15 -10.18
N LEU A 352 9.95 -4.50 -11.28
CA LEU A 352 8.89 -5.00 -12.17
C LEU A 352 9.25 -6.35 -12.81
N LEU A 353 10.45 -6.46 -13.37
CA LEU A 353 10.92 -7.69 -14.01
C LEU A 353 11.01 -8.83 -12.99
N SER A 354 11.58 -8.56 -11.81
CA SER A 354 11.60 -9.54 -10.71
C SER A 354 10.20 -9.95 -10.30
N SER A 355 9.27 -9.00 -10.15
CA SER A 355 7.89 -9.28 -9.77
C SER A 355 7.17 -10.13 -10.82
N ALA A 356 7.36 -9.84 -12.11
CA ALA A 356 6.83 -10.64 -13.20
C ALA A 356 7.36 -12.09 -13.18
N ILE A 357 8.68 -12.26 -12.98
CA ILE A 357 9.30 -13.59 -12.86
C ILE A 357 8.76 -14.33 -11.63
N ARG A 358 8.66 -13.68 -10.45
CA ARG A 358 8.14 -14.30 -9.23
C ARG A 358 6.67 -14.68 -9.35
N LEU A 359 5.84 -13.83 -9.94
CA LEU A 359 4.43 -14.13 -10.22
C LEU A 359 4.29 -15.31 -11.18
N TRP A 360 5.12 -15.35 -12.23
CA TRP A 360 5.12 -16.47 -13.17
C TRP A 360 5.57 -17.79 -12.54
N GLN A 361 6.63 -17.76 -11.72
CA GLN A 361 7.10 -18.93 -10.96
C GLN A 361 6.01 -19.47 -10.03
N ASN A 362 5.22 -18.58 -9.43
CA ASN A 362 4.15 -18.92 -8.49
C ASN A 362 2.74 -18.92 -9.12
N ARG A 363 2.63 -18.99 -10.46
CA ARG A 363 1.34 -18.88 -11.18
C ARG A 363 0.28 -19.92 -10.77
N ASN A 364 0.71 -21.04 -10.19
CA ASN A 364 -0.16 -22.10 -9.68
C ASN A 364 -0.70 -21.81 -8.28
N ASN A 365 -0.21 -20.77 -7.60
CA ASN A 365 -0.71 -20.33 -6.30
C ASN A 365 -1.62 -19.11 -6.49
N PRO A 366 -2.96 -19.29 -6.54
CA PRO A 366 -3.89 -18.22 -6.87
C PRO A 366 -3.88 -17.08 -5.85
N VAL A 367 -3.63 -17.38 -4.56
CA VAL A 367 -3.54 -16.37 -3.51
C VAL A 367 -2.32 -15.49 -3.72
N PHE A 368 -1.17 -16.10 -4.00
CA PHE A 368 0.07 -15.37 -4.27
C PHE A 368 -0.09 -14.47 -5.50
N VAL A 369 -0.67 -14.99 -6.58
CA VAL A 369 -0.93 -14.22 -7.81
C VAL A 369 -1.90 -13.07 -7.53
N PHE A 370 -2.99 -13.32 -6.81
CA PHE A 370 -3.97 -12.28 -6.47
C PHE A 370 -3.36 -11.15 -5.65
N ILE A 371 -2.62 -11.48 -4.59
CA ILE A 371 -1.95 -10.48 -3.73
C ILE A 371 -0.91 -9.71 -4.55
N GLY A 372 -0.12 -10.38 -5.38
CA GLY A 372 0.91 -9.73 -6.18
C GLY A 372 0.35 -8.85 -7.30
N LEU A 373 -0.71 -9.28 -8.00
CA LEU A 373 -1.41 -8.43 -8.97
C LEU A 373 -2.09 -7.24 -8.30
N THR A 374 -2.72 -7.45 -7.13
CA THR A 374 -3.30 -6.37 -6.34
C THR A 374 -2.24 -5.32 -6.00
N ALA A 375 -1.08 -5.77 -5.51
CA ALA A 375 0.01 -4.89 -5.16
C ALA A 375 0.53 -4.10 -6.38
N LEU A 376 0.78 -4.77 -7.50
CA LEU A 376 1.27 -4.13 -8.72
C LEU A 376 0.26 -3.15 -9.31
N PHE A 377 -1.03 -3.48 -9.33
CA PHE A 377 -2.05 -2.59 -9.87
C PHE A 377 -2.28 -1.36 -8.99
N ILE A 378 -2.28 -1.50 -7.65
CA ILE A 378 -2.32 -0.35 -6.73
C ILE A 378 -1.10 0.54 -6.96
N ALA A 379 0.11 -0.03 -7.03
CA ALA A 379 1.33 0.73 -7.32
C ALA A 379 1.24 1.45 -8.69
N PHE A 380 0.72 0.79 -9.71
CA PHE A 380 0.53 1.35 -11.05
C PHE A 380 -0.47 2.51 -11.09
N SER A 381 -1.50 2.49 -10.23
CA SER A 381 -2.53 3.56 -10.22
C SER A 381 -1.97 4.96 -9.90
N ALA A 382 -0.76 5.06 -9.36
CA ALA A 382 -0.04 6.33 -9.20
C ALA A 382 0.13 7.09 -10.52
N ILE A 383 0.04 6.42 -11.68
CA ILE A 383 0.05 7.05 -13.01
C ILE A 383 -1.06 8.09 -13.21
N LYS A 384 -2.16 7.97 -12.45
CA LYS A 384 -3.32 8.87 -12.50
C LYS A 384 -3.27 9.99 -11.45
N VAL A 385 -2.20 10.07 -10.65
CA VAL A 385 -2.00 11.18 -9.73
C VAL A 385 -1.81 12.45 -10.56
N LYS A 386 -2.72 13.42 -10.41
CA LYS A 386 -2.69 14.67 -11.16
C LYS A 386 -1.83 15.76 -10.50
N VAL A 387 -1.61 15.64 -9.19
CA VAL A 387 -0.85 16.59 -8.37
C VAL A 387 0.60 16.13 -8.19
N GLN A 388 1.34 16.74 -7.25
CA GLN A 388 2.68 16.31 -6.87
C GLN A 388 2.68 14.86 -6.36
N PHE A 389 3.60 14.04 -6.90
CA PHE A 389 3.80 12.68 -6.41
C PHE A 389 4.22 12.68 -4.93
N SER A 390 3.59 11.81 -4.14
CA SER A 390 3.91 11.59 -2.73
C SER A 390 4.07 10.10 -2.45
N SER A 391 5.05 9.74 -1.61
CA SER A 391 5.31 8.35 -1.23
C SER A 391 4.13 7.68 -0.54
N ARG A 392 3.19 8.44 0.04
CA ARG A 392 1.93 7.93 0.62
C ARG A 392 1.06 7.14 -0.36
N TYR A 393 1.15 7.46 -1.66
CA TYR A 393 0.44 6.71 -2.70
C TYR A 393 0.94 5.27 -2.77
N VAL A 394 2.22 5.05 -2.45
CA VAL A 394 2.87 3.74 -2.40
C VAL A 394 2.75 3.09 -1.02
N ALA A 395 2.58 3.87 0.05
CA ALA A 395 2.36 3.31 1.40
C ALA A 395 1.15 2.34 1.45
N GLN A 396 0.12 2.60 0.63
CA GLN A 396 -1.10 1.80 0.54
C GLN A 396 -0.87 0.36 0.06
N VAL A 397 0.19 0.08 -0.70
CA VAL A 397 0.50 -1.27 -1.18
C VAL A 397 1.31 -2.09 -0.15
N VAL A 398 1.96 -1.45 0.82
CA VAL A 398 2.87 -2.11 1.77
C VAL A 398 2.23 -3.32 2.50
N PRO A 399 0.97 -3.29 2.98
CA PRO A 399 0.37 -4.46 3.62
C PRO A 399 0.36 -5.70 2.73
N TYR A 400 0.11 -5.53 1.42
CA TYR A 400 0.14 -6.63 0.45
C TYR A 400 1.57 -7.12 0.20
N PHE A 401 2.56 -6.23 0.14
CA PHE A 401 3.97 -6.64 0.02
C PHE A 401 4.46 -7.45 1.21
N LEU A 402 4.04 -7.11 2.43
CA LEU A 402 4.41 -7.91 3.61
C LEU A 402 3.97 -9.36 3.49
N LEU A 403 2.76 -9.57 2.97
CA LEU A 403 2.21 -10.90 2.71
C LEU A 403 2.88 -11.58 1.51
N LEU A 404 3.10 -10.84 0.42
CA LEU A 404 3.75 -11.33 -0.80
C LEU A 404 5.21 -11.75 -0.54
N PHE A 405 5.90 -11.05 0.35
CA PHE A 405 7.31 -11.28 0.66
C PHE A 405 7.55 -12.39 1.69
N ILE A 406 6.52 -12.99 2.30
CA ILE A 406 6.68 -14.08 3.28
C ILE A 406 7.72 -15.13 2.83
N PRO A 407 7.70 -15.64 1.58
CA PRO A 407 8.67 -16.66 1.12
C PRO A 407 10.10 -16.14 0.93
N TYR A 408 10.28 -14.82 0.81
CA TYR A 408 11.53 -14.17 0.44
C TYR A 408 12.19 -13.45 1.62
N GLN A 409 11.58 -13.47 2.80
CA GLN A 409 12.15 -12.88 4.00
C GLN A 409 13.21 -13.80 4.62
N LYS A 410 14.38 -13.23 4.90
CA LYS A 410 15.41 -13.85 5.74
C LYS A 410 15.57 -13.01 7.00
N ASN A 411 15.39 -13.62 8.18
CA ASN A 411 15.50 -12.93 9.47
C ASN A 411 16.94 -13.00 10.00
N ASP A 412 17.87 -12.38 9.27
CA ASP A 412 19.29 -12.31 9.60
C ASP A 412 19.70 -10.92 10.15
N TRP A 413 20.97 -10.76 10.53
CA TRP A 413 21.49 -9.48 11.00
C TRP A 413 21.44 -8.39 9.93
N THR A 414 21.54 -8.76 8.64
CA THR A 414 21.45 -7.79 7.55
C THR A 414 20.05 -7.17 7.49
N LYS A 415 18.99 -7.95 7.77
CA LYS A 415 17.63 -7.43 7.90
C LYS A 415 17.52 -6.44 9.06
N ILE A 416 18.10 -6.74 10.22
CA ILE A 416 18.07 -5.82 11.38
C ILE A 416 18.68 -4.46 11.04
N VAL A 417 19.80 -4.42 10.32
CA VAL A 417 20.39 -3.15 9.86
C VAL A 417 19.43 -2.41 8.92
N ARG A 418 18.89 -3.08 7.90
CA ARG A 418 17.99 -2.44 6.92
C ARG A 418 16.71 -1.90 7.55
N ILE A 419 16.06 -2.65 8.43
CA ILE A 419 14.83 -2.21 9.09
C ILE A 419 15.09 -1.07 10.08
N SER A 420 16.24 -1.07 10.76
CA SER A 420 16.64 0.05 11.64
C SER A 420 16.89 1.33 10.86
N ILE A 421 17.54 1.25 9.68
CA ILE A 421 17.66 2.40 8.77
C ILE A 421 16.27 2.88 8.33
N GLY A 422 15.39 1.96 7.95
CA GLY A 422 14.02 2.28 7.57
C GLY A 422 13.23 2.99 8.70
N ALA A 423 13.34 2.50 9.93
CA ALA A 423 12.74 3.10 11.12
C ALA A 423 13.31 4.51 11.40
N ALA A 424 14.64 4.67 11.33
CA ALA A 424 15.29 5.95 11.54
C ALA A 424 14.86 7.00 10.51
N LEU A 425 14.81 6.64 9.23
CA LEU A 425 14.31 7.52 8.16
C LEU A 425 12.83 7.85 8.36
N GLY A 426 12.02 6.90 8.80
CA GLY A 426 10.61 7.10 9.13
C GLY A 426 10.42 8.08 10.30
N PHE A 427 11.18 7.90 11.38
CA PHE A 427 11.20 8.79 12.53
C PHE A 427 11.58 10.22 12.12
N VAL A 428 12.69 10.38 11.40
CA VAL A 428 13.15 11.69 10.92
C VAL A 428 12.10 12.33 10.03
N SER A 429 11.49 11.57 9.11
CA SER A 429 10.44 12.09 8.24
C SER A 429 9.25 12.60 9.04
N LEU A 430 8.71 11.81 9.97
CA LEU A 430 7.57 12.22 10.79
C LEU A 430 7.91 13.41 11.69
N TRP A 431 9.10 13.39 12.29
CA TRP A 431 9.59 14.48 13.12
C TRP A 431 9.62 15.82 12.37
N PHE A 432 10.09 15.85 11.12
CA PHE A 432 10.10 17.07 10.32
C PHE A 432 8.70 17.62 10.04
N TYR A 433 7.68 16.77 9.85
CA TYR A 433 6.30 17.26 9.68
C TYR A 433 5.75 17.97 10.94
N TYR A 434 6.26 17.63 12.12
CA TYR A 434 5.85 18.22 13.40
C TYR A 434 6.75 19.36 13.88
N ASN A 435 7.83 19.69 13.17
CA ASN A 435 8.82 20.68 13.62
C ASN A 435 9.29 21.65 12.52
N GLY A 436 8.97 21.39 11.26
CA GLY A 436 9.12 22.34 10.15
C GLY A 436 7.80 23.05 9.91
#